data_AF-A0A6G8NR37-F1
#
_entry.id   AF-A0A6G8NR37-F1
#
_cell.length_a   1.000
_cell.length_b   1.000
_cell.length_c   1.000
_cell.angle_alpha   90.00
_cell.angle_beta   90.00
_cell.angle_gamma   90.00
#
_symmetry.space_group_name_H-M   'P 1'
#
loop_
_entity.id
_entity.type
_entity.pdbx_description
1 polymer ?
#
loop_
_entity_poly.entity_id
_entity_poly.type
_entity_poly.pdbx_seq_one_letter_code
_entity_poly.pdbx_strand_id
1 'polypeptide(L)'
;MKSVILVTGAGTGIGKSKGGFPPFMGPYGAAKAAMDSLAVTLAYELARFGVETSIVVPGAFTSGTDHFPSAGKPADSARAAAYARYDGVMDQIGERLTALTPADADPKAVADEVVRIVGLAKGTRPMRSVIDFVGDGAAQVLEVSERVRIEFAKRIGMGDLLEAKVSR
;
A
#
# COMPACT_ATOMS: atom_id res chain seq x y z
N MET A 1 -9.87 25.22 -4.66
CA MET A 1 -10.15 23.98 -3.88
C MET A 1 -8.87 23.16 -3.83
N LYS A 2 -8.43 22.72 -2.64
CA LYS A 2 -7.30 21.78 -2.47
C LYS A 2 -7.81 20.35 -2.64
N SER A 3 -8.10 19.92 -3.87
CA SER A 3 -8.64 18.58 -4.11
C SER A 3 -7.49 17.57 -4.17
N VAL A 4 -7.33 16.78 -3.11
CA VAL A 4 -6.40 15.65 -3.05
C VAL A 4 -7.17 14.40 -2.64
N ILE A 5 -7.02 13.31 -3.39
CA ILE A 5 -7.46 11.99 -2.96
C ILE A 5 -6.26 11.30 -2.33
N LEU A 6 -6.41 10.97 -1.05
CA LEU A 6 -5.44 10.17 -0.33
C LEU A 6 -5.96 8.73 -0.31
N VAL A 7 -5.30 7.83 -1.03
CA VAL A 7 -5.59 6.39 -0.92
C VAL A 7 -4.59 5.81 0.05
N THR A 8 -5.05 5.52 1.26
CA THR A 8 -4.25 4.75 2.22
C THR A 8 -4.50 3.28 1.98
N GLY A 9 -3.43 2.49 2.03
CA GLY A 9 -3.50 1.04 2.16
C GLY A 9 -4.22 0.53 3.43
N ALA A 10 -5.02 1.34 4.13
CA ALA A 10 -5.32 1.17 5.56
C ALA A 10 -6.08 -0.12 5.90
N GLY A 11 -5.61 -0.76 6.97
CA GLY A 11 -6.16 -1.96 7.59
C GLY A 11 -5.15 -3.10 7.54
N THR A 12 -4.45 -3.34 8.67
CA THR A 12 -3.61 -4.50 9.03
C THR A 12 -2.29 -4.73 8.27
N GLY A 13 -1.23 -4.09 8.78
CA GLY A 13 0.23 -4.34 8.74
C GLY A 13 0.91 -5.38 7.88
N ILE A 14 0.32 -5.96 6.85
CA ILE A 14 1.02 -6.80 5.89
C ILE A 14 0.14 -6.83 4.63
N GLY A 15 0.46 -6.01 3.63
CA GLY A 15 0.06 -6.30 2.25
C GLY A 15 0.03 -5.11 1.31
N LYS A 16 0.87 -5.26 0.29
CA LYS A 16 0.96 -4.41 -0.89
C LYS A 16 1.01 -5.34 -2.10
N SER A 17 0.65 -4.81 -3.27
CA SER A 17 0.85 -5.48 -4.57
C SER A 17 2.33 -5.74 -4.92
N LYS A 18 3.27 -5.05 -4.27
CA LYS A 18 4.65 -4.88 -4.76
C LYS A 18 5.77 -5.09 -3.73
N GLY A 19 5.47 -5.29 -2.44
CA GLY A 19 6.46 -5.64 -1.41
C GLY A 19 6.45 -7.14 -1.10
N GLY A 20 7.40 -7.60 -0.31
CA GLY A 20 7.42 -8.95 0.25
C GLY A 20 6.15 -9.22 1.04
N PHE A 21 5.42 -10.27 0.65
CA PHE A 21 4.13 -10.61 1.24
C PHE A 21 4.20 -12.03 1.83
N PRO A 22 3.93 -12.20 3.13
CA PRO A 22 3.93 -13.51 3.74
C PRO A 22 2.75 -14.35 3.23
N PRO A 23 2.91 -15.67 3.25
CA PRO A 23 1.87 -16.59 2.80
C PRO A 23 0.61 -16.54 3.70
N PHE A 24 -0.44 -17.23 3.26
CA PHE A 24 -1.73 -17.38 3.96
C PHE A 24 -2.59 -16.11 4.11
N MET A 25 -2.16 -14.98 3.53
CA MET A 25 -2.93 -13.75 3.48
C MET A 25 -3.53 -13.45 2.09
N GLY A 26 -3.71 -14.48 1.26
CA GLY A 26 -4.09 -14.37 -0.15
C GLY A 26 -5.30 -13.45 -0.44
N PRO A 27 -6.47 -13.63 0.20
CA PRO A 27 -7.63 -12.77 -0.04
C PRO A 27 -7.37 -11.30 0.31
N TYR A 28 -6.65 -11.05 1.41
CA TYR A 28 -6.26 -9.71 1.82
C TYR A 28 -5.30 -9.09 0.79
N GLY A 29 -4.26 -9.83 0.37
CA GLY A 29 -3.29 -9.37 -0.62
C GLY A 29 -3.94 -9.06 -1.97
N ALA A 30 -4.88 -9.90 -2.42
CA ALA A 30 -5.65 -9.67 -3.63
C ALA A 30 -6.49 -8.37 -3.55
N ALA A 31 -7.20 -8.16 -2.45
CA ALA A 31 -7.98 -6.94 -2.25
C ALA A 31 -7.10 -5.67 -2.24
N LYS A 32 -5.94 -5.72 -1.58
CA LYS A 32 -4.99 -4.59 -1.55
C LYS A 32 -4.36 -4.33 -2.92
N ALA A 33 -4.06 -5.37 -3.68
CA ALA A 33 -3.54 -5.21 -5.04
C ALA A 33 -4.58 -4.59 -5.99
N ALA A 34 -5.83 -5.02 -5.91
CA ALA A 34 -6.93 -4.44 -6.67
C ALA A 34 -7.13 -2.95 -6.33
N MET A 35 -7.07 -2.61 -5.03
CA MET A 35 -7.17 -1.23 -4.57
C MET A 35 -6.02 -0.34 -5.07
N ASP A 36 -4.78 -0.85 -5.08
CA ASP A 36 -3.62 -0.13 -5.63
C ASP A 36 -3.82 0.17 -7.12
N SER A 37 -4.28 -0.83 -7.89
CA SER A 37 -4.56 -0.65 -9.31
C SER A 37 -5.68 0.35 -9.57
N LEU A 38 -6.74 0.31 -8.75
CA LEU A 38 -7.84 1.26 -8.83
C LEU A 38 -7.36 2.68 -8.55
N ALA A 39 -6.56 2.88 -7.50
CA ALA A 39 -6.01 4.18 -7.13
C ALA A 39 -5.15 4.81 -8.24
N VAL A 40 -4.30 4.00 -8.87
CA VAL A 40 -3.48 4.45 -10.01
C VAL A 40 -4.35 4.83 -11.21
N THR A 41 -5.40 4.05 -11.48
CA THR A 41 -6.33 4.32 -12.59
C THR A 41 -7.08 5.63 -12.35
N LEU A 42 -7.62 5.83 -11.15
CA LEU A 42 -8.29 7.07 -10.76
C LEU A 42 -7.35 8.29 -10.86
N ALA A 43 -6.06 8.14 -10.54
CA ALA A 43 -5.11 9.23 -10.70
C ALA A 43 -5.02 9.74 -12.14
N TYR A 44 -5.05 8.84 -13.12
CA TYR A 44 -5.10 9.21 -14.55
C TYR A 44 -6.43 9.86 -14.93
N GLU A 45 -7.55 9.23 -14.55
CA GLU A 45 -8.89 9.67 -14.94
C GLU A 45 -9.25 11.05 -14.36
N LEU A 46 -8.72 11.36 -13.18
CA LEU A 46 -8.98 12.60 -12.47
C LEU A 46 -7.98 13.72 -12.78
N ALA A 47 -6.87 13.42 -13.46
CA ALA A 47 -5.79 14.37 -13.72
C ALA A 47 -6.29 15.64 -14.44
N ARG A 48 -7.13 15.48 -15.48
CA ARG A 48 -7.68 16.61 -16.27
C ARG A 48 -8.71 17.45 -15.51
N PHE A 49 -9.25 16.92 -14.42
CA PHE A 49 -10.09 17.67 -13.49
C PHE A 49 -9.26 18.45 -12.46
N GLY A 50 -7.93 18.37 -12.55
CA GLY A 50 -7.01 19.05 -11.65
C GLY A 50 -7.02 18.50 -10.23
N VAL A 51 -7.45 17.24 -10.04
CA VAL A 51 -7.45 16.53 -8.74
C VAL A 51 -6.15 15.74 -8.61
N GLU A 52 -5.43 15.96 -7.52
CA GLU A 52 -4.21 15.21 -7.24
C GLU A 52 -4.52 13.92 -6.48
N THR A 53 -3.76 12.88 -6.77
CA THR A 53 -3.83 11.62 -6.02
C THR A 53 -2.49 11.34 -5.38
N SER A 54 -2.52 10.94 -4.12
CA SER A 54 -1.34 10.44 -3.41
C SER A 54 -1.68 9.11 -2.74
N ILE A 55 -0.84 8.10 -2.97
CA ILE A 55 -1.00 6.76 -2.44
C ILE A 55 -0.01 6.56 -1.31
N VAL A 56 -0.53 6.39 -0.10
CA VAL A 56 0.29 6.10 1.08
C VAL A 56 0.42 4.60 1.22
N VAL A 57 1.66 4.14 1.39
CA VAL A 57 2.07 2.75 1.26
C VAL A 57 2.76 2.33 2.58
N PRO A 58 2.00 1.96 3.63
CA PRO A 58 2.52 1.52 4.93
C PRO A 58 3.05 0.09 4.90
N GLY A 59 4.26 -0.14 5.37
CA GLY A 59 4.87 -1.45 5.61
C GLY A 59 4.29 -2.13 6.85
N ALA A 60 5.01 -3.13 7.36
CA ALA A 60 4.50 -3.91 8.47
C ALA A 60 4.69 -3.23 9.82
N PHE A 61 3.63 -3.32 10.64
CA PHE A 61 3.64 -2.92 12.05
C PHE A 61 3.18 -4.12 12.88
N THR A 62 4.02 -4.52 13.83
CA THR A 62 3.79 -5.70 14.68
C THR A 62 3.38 -5.32 16.11
N SER A 63 3.37 -4.02 16.42
CA SER A 63 2.92 -3.44 17.68
C SER A 63 2.08 -2.17 17.43
N GLY A 64 1.41 -1.66 18.47
CA GLY A 64 0.61 -0.43 18.38
C GLY A 64 -0.68 -0.55 17.56
N THR A 65 -1.04 -1.78 17.15
CA THR A 65 -2.23 -2.06 16.34
C THR A 65 -2.84 -3.43 16.67
N ASP A 66 -4.17 -3.54 16.70
CA ASP A 66 -4.90 -4.79 17.03
C ASP A 66 -5.07 -5.73 15.81
N HIS A 67 -3.97 -6.02 15.10
CA HIS A 67 -4.01 -6.64 13.77
C HIS A 67 -4.37 -8.14 13.74
N PHE A 68 -3.75 -8.94 14.60
CA PHE A 68 -3.90 -10.40 14.58
C PHE A 68 -5.12 -10.92 15.37
N PRO A 69 -5.48 -10.35 16.54
CA PRO A 69 -6.60 -10.87 17.34
C PRO A 69 -7.97 -10.78 16.65
N SER A 70 -8.15 -9.82 15.75
CA SER A 70 -9.40 -9.58 15.01
C SER A 70 -9.39 -10.14 13.58
N ALA A 71 -8.31 -10.80 13.16
CA ALA A 71 -8.17 -11.30 11.81
C ALA A 71 -9.20 -12.40 11.51
N GLY A 72 -9.83 -12.30 10.34
CA GLY A 72 -10.78 -13.31 9.87
C GLY A 72 -10.12 -14.67 9.66
N LYS A 73 -10.85 -15.75 9.96
CA LYS A 73 -10.43 -17.13 9.70
C LYS A 73 -11.23 -17.72 8.53
N PRO A 74 -10.68 -18.72 7.80
CA PRO A 74 -11.45 -19.43 6.78
C PRO A 74 -12.74 -20.00 7.36
N ALA A 75 -13.86 -19.79 6.67
CA ALA A 75 -15.17 -20.29 7.10
C ALA A 75 -15.32 -21.82 6.94
N ASP A 76 -14.61 -22.42 5.97
CA ASP A 76 -14.58 -23.87 5.75
C ASP A 76 -13.54 -24.52 6.67
N SER A 77 -13.97 -24.88 7.88
CA SER A 77 -13.11 -25.50 8.89
C SER A 77 -12.65 -26.91 8.52
N ALA A 78 -13.46 -27.67 7.78
CA ALA A 78 -13.10 -29.01 7.33
C ALA A 78 -11.95 -28.95 6.31
N ARG A 79 -12.01 -27.98 5.38
CA ARG A 79 -10.90 -27.72 4.46
C ARG A 79 -9.68 -27.19 5.19
N ALA A 80 -9.84 -26.27 6.14
CA ALA A 80 -8.71 -25.75 6.91
C ALA A 80 -7.98 -26.89 7.68
N ALA A 81 -8.73 -27.81 8.30
CA ALA A 81 -8.17 -28.96 9.00
C ALA A 81 -7.40 -29.92 8.07
N ALA A 82 -7.80 -30.06 6.81
CA ALA A 82 -7.06 -30.85 5.82
C ALA A 82 -5.65 -30.29 5.52
N TYR A 83 -5.36 -29.04 5.92
CA TYR A 83 -4.08 -28.36 5.76
C TYR A 83 -3.23 -28.35 7.05
N ALA A 84 -3.48 -29.26 8.00
CA ALA A 84 -2.80 -29.32 9.31
C ALA A 84 -1.25 -29.36 9.27
N ARG A 85 -0.64 -29.69 8.12
CA ARG A 85 0.81 -29.55 7.92
C ARG A 85 1.30 -28.11 8.14
N TYR A 86 0.42 -27.11 8.00
CA TYR A 86 0.74 -25.69 8.19
C TYR A 86 0.35 -25.15 9.57
N ASP A 87 -0.05 -26.00 10.51
CA ASP A 87 -0.33 -25.59 11.89
C ASP A 87 0.90 -24.90 12.51
N GLY A 88 0.67 -23.74 13.15
CA GLY A 88 1.72 -22.91 13.77
C GLY A 88 2.61 -22.12 12.80
N VAL A 89 2.47 -22.28 11.47
CA VAL A 89 3.30 -21.53 10.51
C VAL A 89 2.99 -20.03 10.55
N MET A 90 1.73 -19.65 10.75
CA MET A 90 1.36 -18.23 10.87
C MET A 90 1.92 -17.58 12.13
N ASP A 91 2.01 -18.31 13.23
CA ASP A 91 2.62 -17.82 14.47
C ASP A 91 4.13 -17.59 14.24
N GLN A 92 4.82 -18.53 13.61
CA GLN A 92 6.24 -18.37 13.24
C GLN A 92 6.48 -17.17 12.31
N ILE A 93 5.56 -16.90 11.37
CA ILE A 93 5.63 -15.72 10.50
C ILE A 93 5.49 -14.45 11.33
N GLY A 94 4.52 -14.41 12.25
CA GLY A 94 4.31 -13.28 13.17
C GLY A 94 5.53 -13.00 14.04
N GLU A 95 6.14 -14.03 14.62
CA GLU A 95 7.37 -13.92 15.41
C GLU A 95 8.53 -13.38 14.58
N ARG A 96 8.74 -13.89 13.35
CA ARG A 96 9.81 -13.43 12.46
C ARG A 96 9.62 -11.98 12.02
N LEU A 97 8.40 -11.57 11.69
CA LEU A 97 8.11 -10.18 11.36
C LEU A 97 8.34 -9.26 12.56
N THR A 98 7.97 -9.72 13.76
CA THR A 98 8.22 -8.97 15.00
C THR A 98 9.72 -8.80 15.23
N ALA A 99 10.52 -9.85 15.02
CA ALA A 99 11.98 -9.80 15.15
C ALA A 99 12.67 -8.86 14.14
N LEU A 100 12.07 -8.64 12.96
CA LEU A 100 12.57 -7.71 11.96
C LEU A 100 12.10 -6.27 12.19
N THR A 101 11.07 -6.07 13.02
CA THR A 101 10.49 -4.74 13.25
C THR A 101 11.35 -3.95 14.23
N PRO A 102 11.88 -2.77 13.85
CA PRO A 102 12.60 -1.90 14.76
C PRO A 102 11.75 -1.46 15.97
N ALA A 103 12.39 -1.22 17.12
CA ALA A 103 11.69 -0.82 18.34
C ALA A 103 10.99 0.55 18.24
N ASP A 104 11.43 1.41 17.33
CA ASP A 104 10.89 2.74 17.04
C ASP A 104 9.87 2.75 15.88
N ALA A 105 9.46 1.58 15.37
CA ALA A 105 8.43 1.47 14.35
C ALA A 105 7.04 1.82 14.92
N ASP A 106 6.70 3.11 14.84
CA ASP A 106 5.42 3.65 15.33
C ASP A 106 4.41 3.84 14.18
N PRO A 107 3.20 3.23 14.24
CA PRO A 107 2.12 3.46 13.28
C PRO A 107 1.76 4.94 13.08
N LYS A 108 2.03 5.81 14.07
CA LYS A 108 1.88 7.25 13.97
C LYS A 108 2.65 7.85 12.78
N ALA A 109 3.75 7.24 12.36
CA ALA A 109 4.52 7.67 11.18
C ALA A 109 3.65 7.73 9.91
N VAL A 110 2.67 6.83 9.78
CA VAL A 110 1.72 6.87 8.66
C VAL A 110 0.85 8.12 8.74
N ALA A 111 0.30 8.43 9.92
CA ALA A 111 -0.53 9.62 10.12
C ALA A 111 0.25 10.91 9.89
N ASP A 112 1.50 10.98 10.36
CA ASP A 112 2.37 12.13 10.16
C ASP A 112 2.68 12.35 8.67
N GLU A 113 2.86 11.25 7.92
CA GLU A 113 3.05 11.34 6.48
C GLU A 113 1.80 11.81 5.73
N VAL A 114 0.61 11.39 6.16
CA VAL A 114 -0.66 11.93 5.63
C VAL A 114 -0.73 13.44 5.86
N VAL A 115 -0.45 13.90 7.08
CA VAL A 115 -0.46 15.33 7.43
C VAL A 115 0.53 16.10 6.57
N ARG A 116 1.74 15.56 6.39
CA ARG A 116 2.77 16.17 5.53
C ARG A 116 2.28 16.31 4.09
N ILE A 117 1.76 15.25 3.47
CA ILE A 117 1.27 15.25 2.08
C ILE A 117 0.14 16.27 1.88
N VAL A 118 -0.81 16.33 2.82
CA VAL A 118 -1.92 17.30 2.77
C VAL A 118 -1.40 18.73 2.88
N GLY A 119 -0.35 18.95 3.69
CA GLY A 119 0.32 20.23 3.88
C GLY A 119 1.16 20.71 2.68
N LEU A 120 1.60 19.80 1.79
CA LEU A 120 2.38 20.17 0.60
C LEU A 120 1.56 21.04 -0.37
N ALA A 121 2.30 21.89 -1.08
CA ALA A 121 1.74 22.71 -2.16
C ALA A 121 1.14 21.82 -3.27
N LYS A 122 0.13 22.33 -3.96
CA LYS A 122 -0.40 21.70 -5.17
C LYS A 122 0.75 21.62 -6.19
N GLY A 123 0.88 20.47 -6.85
CA GLY A 123 1.90 20.16 -7.86
C GLY A 123 3.16 19.53 -7.26
N THR A 124 3.31 19.50 -5.94
CA THR A 124 4.52 18.95 -5.28
C THR A 124 4.24 17.71 -4.43
N ARG A 125 2.99 17.24 -4.40
CA ARG A 125 2.60 16.03 -3.68
C ARG A 125 3.17 14.79 -4.37
N PRO A 126 3.77 13.85 -3.62
CA PRO A 126 4.27 12.63 -4.22
C PRO A 126 3.10 11.75 -4.66
N MET A 127 3.24 11.09 -5.82
CA MET A 127 2.28 10.07 -6.26
C MET A 127 2.24 8.89 -5.28
N ARG A 128 3.39 8.52 -4.71
CA ARG A 128 3.52 7.46 -3.71
C ARG A 128 4.40 7.89 -2.56
N SER A 129 4.02 7.51 -1.35
CA SER A 129 4.86 7.64 -0.16
C SER A 129 4.92 6.33 0.60
N VAL A 130 6.14 5.83 0.84
CA VAL A 130 6.39 4.53 1.48
C VAL A 130 6.85 4.78 2.91
N ILE A 131 6.20 4.12 3.86
CA ILE A 131 6.53 4.14 5.29
C ILE A 131 6.73 2.70 5.70
N ASP A 132 7.95 2.20 5.63
CA ASP A 132 8.26 0.79 5.87
C ASP A 132 9.52 0.66 6.72
N PHE A 133 9.34 0.16 7.94
CA PHE A 133 10.42 -0.04 8.90
C PHE A 133 11.07 -1.42 8.78
N VAL A 134 10.38 -2.38 8.17
CA VAL A 134 10.84 -3.77 8.03
C VAL A 134 11.71 -3.93 6.78
N GLY A 135 11.51 -3.09 5.76
CA GLY A 135 12.25 -3.17 4.51
C GLY A 135 11.77 -4.33 3.65
N ASP A 136 10.46 -4.42 3.43
CA ASP A 136 9.79 -5.49 2.68
C ASP A 136 10.14 -5.48 1.17
N GLY A 137 10.85 -4.46 0.68
CA GLY A 137 11.26 -4.33 -0.72
C GLY A 137 10.28 -3.52 -1.59
N ALA A 138 9.19 -3.01 -1.04
CA ALA A 138 8.18 -2.27 -1.80
C ALA A 138 8.74 -1.01 -2.46
N ALA A 139 9.66 -0.29 -1.81
CA ALA A 139 10.24 0.92 -2.37
C ALA A 139 10.98 0.63 -3.70
N GLN A 140 11.76 -0.45 -3.73
CA GLN A 140 12.55 -0.89 -4.87
C GLN A 140 11.66 -1.35 -6.03
N VAL A 141 10.63 -2.15 -5.74
CA VAL A 141 9.68 -2.60 -6.78
C VAL A 141 8.84 -1.44 -7.29
N LEU A 142 8.45 -0.52 -6.41
CA LEU A 142 7.68 0.66 -6.79
C LEU A 142 8.46 1.57 -7.72
N GLU A 143 9.74 1.82 -7.45
CA GLU A 143 10.62 2.61 -8.32
C GLU A 143 10.58 2.10 -9.76
N VAL A 144 10.76 0.80 -9.95
CA VAL A 144 10.72 0.17 -11.28
C VAL A 144 9.31 0.27 -11.88
N SER A 145 8.27 -0.06 -11.10
CA SER A 145 6.90 -0.08 -11.61
C SER A 145 6.40 1.31 -12.02
N GLU A 146 6.77 2.35 -11.28
CA GLU A 146 6.39 3.73 -11.56
C GLU A 146 7.13 4.27 -12.79
N ARG A 147 8.42 3.95 -12.93
CA ARG A 147 9.19 4.28 -14.15
C ARG A 147 8.53 3.69 -15.40
N VAL A 148 8.25 2.39 -15.39
CA VAL A 148 7.63 1.70 -16.53
C VAL A 148 6.24 2.28 -16.84
N ARG A 149 5.44 2.57 -15.81
CA ARG A 149 4.12 3.20 -15.96
C ARG A 149 4.21 4.58 -16.61
N ILE A 150 5.12 5.42 -16.14
CA ILE A 150 5.35 6.78 -16.67
C ILE A 150 5.82 6.72 -18.13
N GLU A 151 6.80 5.86 -18.43
CA GLU A 151 7.32 5.66 -19.78
C GLU A 151 6.23 5.20 -20.74
N PHE A 152 5.40 4.25 -20.31
CA PHE A 152 4.29 3.75 -21.12
C PHE A 152 3.25 4.84 -21.40
N ALA A 153 2.82 5.59 -20.39
CA ALA A 153 1.87 6.70 -20.57
C ALA A 153 2.38 7.74 -21.58
N LYS A 154 3.67 8.09 -21.51
CA LYS A 154 4.32 8.96 -22.50
C LYS A 154 4.33 8.34 -23.89
N ARG A 155 4.69 7.05 -24.02
CA ARG A 155 4.77 6.33 -25.29
C ARG A 155 3.42 6.25 -26.02
N ILE A 156 2.31 6.16 -25.29
CA ILE A 156 0.97 6.13 -25.88
C ILE A 156 0.35 7.53 -26.05
N GLY A 157 1.12 8.60 -25.85
CA GLY A 157 0.64 9.98 -26.02
C GLY A 157 -0.28 10.48 -24.90
N MET A 158 -0.33 9.81 -23.76
CA MET A 158 -1.14 10.14 -22.58
C MET A 158 -0.29 10.70 -21.42
N GLY A 159 0.84 11.33 -21.75
CA GLY A 159 1.74 11.91 -20.75
C GLY A 159 1.12 13.06 -19.97
N ASP A 160 0.10 13.74 -20.52
CA ASP A 160 -0.64 14.80 -19.84
C ASP A 160 -1.41 14.30 -18.62
N LEU A 161 -1.82 13.02 -18.62
CA LEU A 161 -2.54 12.42 -17.49
C LEU A 161 -1.63 12.08 -16.28
N LEU A 162 -0.31 12.28 -16.40
CA LEU A 162 0.62 12.10 -15.28
C LEU A 162 0.65 13.28 -14.31
N GLU A 163 0.08 14.43 -14.70
CA GLU A 163 0.09 15.66 -13.91
C GLU A 163 -1.33 16.21 -13.77
N ALA A 164 -1.76 16.49 -12.54
CA ALA A 164 -3.09 17.03 -12.28
C ALA A 164 -3.19 18.51 -12.72
N LYS A 165 -3.74 18.75 -13.91
CA LYS A 165 -3.92 20.09 -14.50
C LYS A 165 -5.34 20.23 -15.03
N VAL A 166 -5.91 21.43 -14.86
CA VAL A 166 -7.16 21.78 -15.54
C VAL A 166 -6.81 22.18 -16.97
N SER A 167 -7.22 21.40 -17.96
CA SER A 167 -7.14 21.82 -19.36
C SER A 167 -8.20 22.90 -19.60
N ARG A 168 -7.77 24.08 -20.04
CA ARG A 168 -8.68 25.14 -20.53
C ARG A 168 -9.13 24.84 -21.95
#